data_AF-A0A3S0FID8-F1
#
_entry.id   AF-A0A3S0FID8-F1
#
_cell.length_a   1.000
_cell.length_b   1.000
_cell.length_c   1.000
_cell.angle_alpha   90.00
_cell.angle_beta   90.00
_cell.angle_gamma   90.00
#
_symmetry.space_group_name_H-M   'P 1'
#
loop_
_entity.id
_entity.type
_entity.pdbx_description
1 polymer ?
#
loop_
_entity_poly.entity_id
_entity_poly.type
_entity_poly.pdbx_seq_one_letter_code
_entity_poly.pdbx_strand_id
1 'polypeptide(L)'
;MPKLQTSTPNLNRLRGAAGLIPLIEDGLQTSKIPPDKAFMMAAFCSWALLGVDQHSPETDKLTADIQHGLDRIRTHLSQAESEPA
;
A
#
# COMPACT_ATOMS: atom_id res chain seq x y z
N MET A 1 31.31 -5.16 3.22
CA MET A 1 29.90 -5.59 3.12
C MET A 1 29.05 -4.53 3.79
N PRO A 2 28.01 -3.98 3.14
CA PRO A 2 27.14 -3.00 3.81
C PRO A 2 26.42 -3.71 4.96
N LYS A 3 26.43 -3.10 6.14
CA LYS A 3 25.70 -3.60 7.31
C LYS A 3 24.20 -3.51 6.99
N LEU A 4 23.50 -4.65 6.91
CA LEU A 4 22.04 -4.63 6.92
C LEU A 4 21.62 -3.97 8.23
N GLN A 5 21.01 -2.79 8.13
CA GLN A 5 20.34 -2.19 9.28
C GLN A 5 19.29 -3.20 9.75
N THR A 6 19.33 -3.57 11.02
CA THR A 6 18.33 -4.42 11.66
C THR A 6 17.03 -3.63 11.80
N SER A 7 16.35 -3.44 10.68
CA SER A 7 15.01 -2.87 10.64
C SER A 7 14.07 -3.81 11.39
N THR A 8 13.22 -3.24 12.24
CA THR A 8 12.22 -4.04 12.96
C THR A 8 11.23 -4.64 11.95
N PRO A 9 10.64 -5.82 12.24
CA PRO A 9 9.65 -6.44 11.36
C PRO A 9 8.52 -5.48 10.93
N ASN A 10 8.10 -4.58 11.83
CA ASN A 10 7.08 -3.57 11.54
C ASN A 10 7.52 -2.56 10.47
N LEU A 11 8.77 -2.07 10.54
CA LEU A 11 9.26 -1.10 9.57
C LEU A 11 9.44 -1.72 8.17
N ASN A 12 9.88 -2.97 8.10
CA ASN A 12 9.95 -3.69 6.81
C ASN A 12 8.56 -3.92 6.20
N ARG A 13 7.57 -4.23 7.03
CA ARG A 13 6.17 -4.38 6.59
C ARG A 13 5.64 -3.06 6.00
N LEU A 14 5.89 -1.93 6.65
CA LEU A 14 5.55 -0.61 6.14
C LEU A 14 6.24 -0.30 4.82
N ARG A 15 7.56 -0.52 4.73
CA ARG A 15 8.30 -0.31 3.47
C ARG A 15 7.76 -1.17 2.33
N GLY A 16 7.42 -2.43 2.61
CA GLY A 16 6.80 -3.33 1.64
C GLY A 16 5.45 -2.83 1.15
N ALA A 17 4.56 -2.45 2.07
CA ALA A 17 3.25 -1.88 1.73
C ALA A 17 3.38 -0.57 0.93
N ALA A 18 4.25 0.35 1.36
CA ALA A 18 4.50 1.60 0.65
C ALA A 18 5.04 1.37 -0.77
N GLY A 19 5.91 0.36 -0.95
CA GLY A 19 6.40 -0.03 -2.27
C GLY A 19 5.36 -0.71 -3.16
N LEU A 20 4.36 -1.36 -2.57
CA LEU A 20 3.26 -2.00 -3.31
C LEU A 20 2.23 -1.00 -3.83
N ILE A 21 1.96 0.10 -3.11
CA ILE A 21 1.00 1.14 -3.54
C ILE A 21 1.18 1.56 -5.01
N PRO A 22 2.35 2.05 -5.46
CA PRO A 22 2.51 2.51 -6.84
C PRO A 22 2.36 1.38 -7.87
N LEU A 23 2.68 0.13 -7.49
CA LEU A 23 2.50 -1.03 -8.38
C LEU A 23 1.02 -1.39 -8.56
N ILE A 24 0.22 -1.25 -7.49
CA ILE A 24 -1.23 -1.46 -7.56
C ILE A 24 -1.87 -0.36 -8.42
N GLU A 25 -1.47 0.90 -8.21
CA GLU A 25 -1.99 2.05 -8.96
C GLU A 25 -1.68 1.94 -10.47
N ASP A 26 -0.41 1.69 -10.84
CA ASP A 26 -0.04 1.48 -12.25
C ASP A 26 -0.74 0.26 -12.85
N GLY A 27 -0.84 -0.83 -12.07
CA GLY A 27 -1.52 -2.04 -12.50
C GLY A 27 -3.02 -1.84 -12.76
N LEU A 28 -3.70 -1.04 -11.94
CA LEU A 28 -5.09 -0.64 -12.14
C LEU A 28 -5.22 0.26 -13.37
N GLN A 29 -4.39 1.30 -13.46
CA GLN A 29 -4.43 2.25 -14.58
C GLN A 29 -4.17 1.58 -15.93
N THR A 30 -3.26 0.61 -15.97
CA THR A 30 -2.93 -0.15 -17.18
C THR A 30 -3.79 -1.40 -17.39
N SER A 31 -4.79 -1.64 -16.53
CA SER A 31 -5.64 -2.85 -16.52
C SER A 31 -4.87 -4.18 -16.47
N LYS A 32 -3.61 -4.17 -16.01
CA LYS A 32 -2.78 -5.37 -15.81
C LYS A 32 -3.11 -6.09 -14.50
N ILE A 33 -3.63 -5.36 -13.53
CA ILE A 33 -4.14 -5.91 -12.27
C ILE A 33 -5.66 -5.75 -12.26
N PRO A 34 -6.43 -6.86 -12.23
CA PRO A 34 -7.88 -6.77 -12.14
C PRO A 34 -8.32 -6.22 -10.76
N PRO A 35 -9.49 -5.55 -10.68
CA PRO A 35 -9.98 -4.92 -9.46
C PRO A 35 -9.96 -5.81 -8.22
N ASP A 36 -10.43 -7.06 -8.32
CA ASP A 36 -10.45 -8.01 -7.19
C ASP A 36 -9.05 -8.30 -6.62
N LYS A 37 -8.04 -8.41 -7.50
CA LYS A 37 -6.66 -8.61 -7.06
C LYS A 37 -6.10 -7.34 -6.41
N ALA A 38 -6.39 -6.17 -6.98
CA ALA A 38 -5.99 -4.91 -6.39
C ALA A 38 -6.64 -4.69 -5.01
N PHE A 39 -7.89 -5.10 -4.82
CA PHE A 39 -8.58 -5.08 -3.53
C PHE A 39 -7.85 -5.95 -2.49
N MET A 40 -7.49 -7.18 -2.84
CA MET A 40 -6.72 -8.06 -1.94
C MET A 40 -5.34 -7.50 -1.59
N MET A 41 -4.64 -6.89 -2.55
CA MET A 41 -3.36 -6.23 -2.31
C MET A 41 -3.50 -4.99 -1.42
N ALA A 42 -4.56 -4.20 -1.62
CA ALA A 42 -4.89 -3.06 -0.76
C ALA A 42 -5.22 -3.51 0.67
N ALA A 43 -5.91 -4.64 0.84
CA ALA A 43 -6.19 -5.22 2.15
C ALA A 43 -4.88 -5.59 2.90
N PHE A 44 -3.88 -6.11 2.20
CA PHE A 44 -2.55 -6.33 2.77
C PHE A 44 -1.88 -5.01 3.20
N CYS A 45 -1.92 -3.98 2.35
CA CYS A 45 -1.35 -2.67 2.68
C CYS A 45 -2.06 -2.02 3.87
N SER A 46 -3.37 -2.22 4.03
CA SER A 46 -4.12 -1.78 5.21
C SER A 46 -3.70 -2.55 6.47
N TRP A 47 -3.59 -3.89 6.38
CA TRP A 47 -3.09 -4.73 7.47
C TRP A 47 -1.67 -4.33 7.91
N ALA A 48 -0.84 -3.86 6.99
CA ALA A 48 0.53 -3.43 7.28
C ALA A 48 0.61 -2.30 8.33
N LEU A 49 -0.44 -1.48 8.43
CA LEU A 49 -0.54 -0.38 9.39
C LEU A 49 -0.88 -0.85 10.81
N LEU A 50 -1.33 -2.09 11.00
CA LEU A 50 -1.71 -2.60 12.32
C LEU A 50 -0.48 -2.79 13.22
N GLY A 51 -0.61 -2.40 14.50
CA GLY A 51 0.43 -2.60 15.51
C GLY A 51 1.74 -1.86 15.22
N VAL A 52 1.68 -0.78 14.44
CA VAL A 52 2.81 0.11 14.19
C VAL A 52 2.86 1.14 15.32
N ASP A 53 3.94 1.10 16.09
CA ASP A 53 4.28 2.18 17.01
C ASP A 53 4.85 3.37 16.23
N GLN A 54 4.06 4.44 16.14
CA GLN A 54 4.42 5.71 15.48
C GLN A 54 5.40 6.50 16.35
N HIS A 55 6.67 6.10 16.33
CA HIS A 55 7.69 6.64 17.23
C HIS A 55 8.90 7.18 16.47
N SER A 56 8.87 7.12 15.13
CA SER A 56 9.95 7.62 14.27
C SER A 56 9.40 8.40 13.07
N PRO A 57 10.11 9.43 12.59
CA PRO A 57 9.69 10.17 11.41
C PRO A 57 9.52 9.29 10.16
N GLU A 58 10.29 8.20 10.04
CA GLU A 58 10.17 7.28 8.92
C GLU A 58 8.87 6.46 8.99
N THR A 59 8.53 5.91 10.16
CA THR A 59 7.27 5.16 10.35
C THR A 59 6.06 6.04 10.11
N ASP A 60 6.12 7.31 10.52
CA ASP A 60 5.02 8.26 10.36
C ASP A 60 4.82 8.60 8.87
N LYS A 61 5.92 8.87 8.17
CA LYS A 61 5.90 9.11 6.73
C LYS A 61 5.34 7.91 5.97
N LEU A 62 5.86 6.71 6.22
CA LEU A 62 5.41 5.50 5.54
C LEU A 62 3.92 5.22 5.82
N THR A 63 3.47 5.46 7.06
CA THR A 63 2.06 5.33 7.42
C THR A 63 1.18 6.28 6.61
N ALA A 64 1.55 7.55 6.54
CA ALA A 64 0.83 8.54 5.75
C ALA A 64 0.83 8.20 4.25
N ASP A 65 1.98 7.79 3.70
CA ASP A 65 2.11 7.41 2.29
C ASP A 65 1.21 6.21 1.95
N ILE A 66 1.15 5.20 2.82
CA ILE A 66 0.27 4.04 2.65
C ILE A 66 -1.20 4.45 2.75
N GLN A 67 -1.58 5.27 3.73
CA GLN A 67 -2.97 5.73 3.91
C GLN A 67 -3.46 6.51 2.69
N HIS A 68 -2.69 7.51 2.24
CA HIS A 68 -3.04 8.27 1.04
C HIS A 68 -3.09 7.40 -0.22
N GLY A 69 -2.20 6.40 -0.33
CA GLY A 69 -2.22 5.43 -1.42
C GLY A 69 -3.48 4.56 -1.43
N LEU A 70 -3.88 4.06 -0.26
CA LEU A 70 -5.11 3.27 -0.10
C LEU A 70 -6.36 4.06 -0.50
N ASP A 71 -6.43 5.34 -0.14
CA ASP A 71 -7.55 6.21 -0.51
C ASP A 71 -7.68 6.38 -2.04
N ARG A 72 -6.54 6.54 -2.74
CA ARG A 72 -6.53 6.63 -4.22
C ARG A 72 -6.93 5.31 -4.85
N ILE A 73 -6.37 4.19 -4.39
CA ILE A 73 -6.73 2.85 -4.89
C ILE A 73 -8.22 2.59 -4.69
N ARG A 74 -8.78 2.91 -3.52
CA ARG A 74 -10.21 2.77 -3.24
C ARG A 74 -11.08 3.60 -4.18
N THR A 75 -10.65 4.82 -4.47
CA THR A 75 -11.35 5.69 -5.41
C THR A 75 -11.39 5.06 -6.81
N HIS A 76 -10.25 4.56 -7.31
CA HIS A 76 -10.19 3.86 -8.59
C HIS A 76 -11.08 2.61 -8.64
N LEU A 77 -11.08 1.80 -7.58
CA LEU A 77 -11.92 0.60 -7.50
C LEU A 77 -13.42 0.94 -7.55
N SER A 78 -13.84 2.00 -6.83
CA SER A 78 -15.24 2.45 -6.86
C SER A 78 -15.70 2.96 -8.23
N GLN A 79 -14.78 3.53 -9.01
CA GLN A 79 -15.07 3.96 -10.38
C GLN A 79 -15.22 2.77 -11.33
N ALA A 80 -14.38 1.74 -11.18
CA ALA A 80 -14.46 0.51 -11.97
C ALA A 80 -15.77 -0.27 -11.74
N GLU A 81 -16.36 -0.19 -10.54
CA GLU A 81 -17.67 -0.77 -10.23
C GLU A 81 -18.85 0.02 -10.86
N SER A 82 -18.63 1.27 -11.26
CA SER A 82 -19.69 2.19 -11.71
C SER A 82 -19.83 2.29 -13.25
N GLU A 83 -18.98 1.60 -14.02
CA GLU A 83 -18.99 1.66 -15.48
C GLU A 83 -19.93 0.56 -16.06
N PRO A 84 -21.05 0.92 -16.72
CA PRO A 84 -21.96 -0.06 -17.29
C PRO A 84 -21.34 -0.68 -18.56
N ALA A 85 -21.40 -2.00 -18.66
CA ALA A 85 -20.97 -2.80 -19.81
C ALA A 85 -21.71 -2.45 -21.11
#